data_AF-A0A0D0TI49-F1
#
_entry.id   AF-A0A0D0TI49-F1
#
_cell.length_a   1.000
_cell.length_b   1.000
_cell.length_c   1.000
_cell.angle_alpha   90.00
_cell.angle_beta   90.00
_cell.angle_gamma   90.00
#
_symmetry.space_group_name_H-M   'P 1'
#
loop_
_entity.id
_entity.type
_entity.pdbx_description
1 polymer ?
#
loop_
_entity_poly.entity_id
_entity_poly.type
_entity_poly.pdbx_seq_one_letter_code
_entity_poly.pdbx_strand_id
1 'polypeptide(L)' 'MSVSASSTKPRGPQAKPTRAEINAAWGRLRSAAEQGSIQASALLIALVENRPLHVNAA' A
#
# COMPACT_ATOMS: atom_id res chain seq x y z
N MET A 1 -23.53 -14.21 13.99
CA MET A 1 -22.17 -14.37 13.43
C MET A 1 -22.30 -14.30 11.92
N SER A 2 -21.87 -13.20 11.31
CA SER A 2 -21.97 -12.99 9.86
C SER A 2 -20.56 -12.80 9.32
N VAL A 3 -19.98 -13.87 8.80
CA VAL A 3 -18.69 -13.87 8.11
C VAL A 3 -18.92 -13.48 6.65
N SER A 4 -18.70 -12.21 6.34
CA SER A 4 -18.69 -11.72 4.96
C SER A 4 -17.45 -12.25 4.25
N ALA A 5 -17.62 -13.31 3.47
CA ALA A 5 -16.58 -13.89 2.63
C ALA A 5 -16.09 -12.84 1.60
N SER A 6 -14.88 -12.32 1.79
CA SER A 6 -14.19 -11.54 0.77
C SER A 6 -13.84 -12.48 -0.39
N SER A 7 -14.59 -12.35 -1.49
CA SER A 7 -14.33 -13.05 -2.75
C SER A 7 -12.89 -12.80 -3.21
N THR A 8 -11.99 -13.74 -2.93
CA THR A 8 -10.64 -13.76 -3.51
C THR A 8 -10.76 -14.21 -4.96
N LYS A 9 -11.26 -13.31 -5.83
CA LYS A 9 -11.08 -13.50 -7.27
C LYS A 9 -9.57 -13.66 -7.52
N PRO A 10 -9.11 -14.79 -8.06
CA PRO A 10 -7.71 -14.91 -8.45
C PRO A 10 -7.48 -13.80 -9.49
N ARG A 11 -6.69 -12.80 -9.11
CA ARG A 11 -6.26 -11.77 -10.06
C ARG A 11 -5.55 -12.54 -11.18
N GLY A 12 -5.92 -12.28 -12.43
CA GLY A 12 -5.23 -12.84 -13.60
C GLY A 12 -3.74 -12.48 -13.56
N PRO A 13 -2.96 -12.79 -14.60
CA PRO A 13 -1.52 -12.50 -14.64
C PRO A 13 -1.25 -10.98 -14.74
N GLN A 14 -1.63 -10.22 -13.72
CA GLN A 14 -1.27 -8.83 -13.55
C GLN A 14 0.15 -8.82 -13.02
N ALA A 15 1.09 -8.98 -13.96
CA ALA A 15 2.49 -9.22 -13.67
C ALA A 15 3.20 -8.01 -13.04
N LYS A 16 2.68 -6.79 -13.22
CA LYS A 16 3.23 -5.55 -12.62
C LYS A 16 2.10 -4.53 -12.42
N PRO A 17 2.11 -3.75 -11.33
CA PRO A 17 1.20 -2.62 -11.18
C PRO A 17 1.40 -1.63 -12.33
N THR A 18 0.29 -1.14 -12.89
CA THR A 18 0.29 -0.13 -13.94
C THR A 18 0.77 1.21 -13.39
N ARG A 19 1.27 2.10 -14.26
CA ARG A 19 1.69 3.45 -13.86
C ARG A 19 0.55 4.23 -13.17
N ALA A 20 -0.69 4.03 -13.63
CA ALA A 20 -1.86 4.65 -13.02
C ALA A 20 -2.09 4.16 -11.58
N GLU A 21 -1.97 2.87 -11.33
CA GLU A 21 -2.10 2.28 -9.99
C GLU A 21 -0.98 2.75 -9.04
N ILE A 22 0.25 2.84 -9.56
CA ILE A 22 1.40 3.35 -8.79
C ILE A 22 1.15 4.81 -8.39
N ASN A 23 0.74 5.66 -9.33
CA ASN A 23 0.44 7.07 -9.06
C ASN A 23 -0.71 7.21 -8.04
N ALA A 24 -1.76 6.40 -8.17
CA ALA A 24 -2.86 6.39 -7.22
C ALA A 24 -2.44 5.91 -5.82
N ALA A 25 -1.50 4.96 -5.72
CA ALA A 25 -0.95 4.52 -4.45
C ALA A 25 -0.12 5.63 -3.77
N TRP A 26 0.76 6.31 -4.52
CA TRP A 26 1.50 7.46 -4.01
C TRP A 26 0.60 8.60 -3.54
N GLY A 27 -0.47 8.88 -4.29
CA GLY A 27 -1.47 9.87 -3.89
C GLY A 27 -2.08 9.54 -2.53
N ARG A 28 -2.53 8.29 -2.34
CA ARG A 28 -3.09 7.82 -1.06
C ARG A 28 -2.09 7.90 0.09
N LEU A 29 -0.83 7.50 -0.13
CA LEU A 29 0.22 7.57 0.89
C LEU A 29 0.50 9.02 1.31
N ARG A 30 0.60 9.94 0.34
CA ARG A 30 0.82 11.35 0.62
C ARG A 30 -0.36 11.96 1.36
N SER A 31 -1.59 11.72 0.91
CA SER A 31 -2.78 12.20 1.61
C SER A 31 -2.86 11.70 3.06
N ALA A 32 -2.51 10.44 3.31
CA ALA A 32 -2.48 9.90 4.67
C ALA A 32 -1.38 10.53 5.53
N ALA A 33 -0.21 10.82 4.95
CA ALA A 33 0.89 11.50 5.63
C ALA A 33 0.51 12.94 6.01
N GLU A 34 -0.11 13.70 5.09
CA GLU A 34 -0.62 15.05 5.36
C GLU A 34 -1.70 15.07 6.46
N GLN A 35 -2.46 13.99 6.60
CA GLN A 35 -3.43 13.81 7.69
C GLN A 35 -2.79 13.40 9.04
N GLY A 36 -1.46 13.27 9.09
CA GLY A 36 -0.72 12.95 10.32
C GLY A 36 -0.46 11.44 10.54
N SER A 37 -0.65 10.58 9.53
CA SER A 37 -0.33 9.16 9.65
C SER A 37 1.18 8.92 9.69
N ILE A 38 1.69 8.59 10.87
CA ILE A 38 3.11 8.27 11.11
C ILE A 38 3.57 7.11 10.23
N GLN A 39 2.73 6.08 10.06
CA GLN A 39 3.04 4.91 9.24
C GLN A 39 3.20 5.27 7.77
N ALA A 40 2.36 6.16 7.24
CA ALA A 40 2.46 6.63 5.86
C ALA A 40 3.75 7.42 5.64
N SER A 41 4.08 8.34 6.55
CA SER A 41 5.34 9.10 6.51
C SER A 41 6.57 8.19 6.58
N ALA A 42 6.58 7.21 7.49
CA ALA A 42 7.67 6.24 7.61
C ALA A 42 7.83 5.41 6.33
N LEU A 43 6.72 5.00 5.71
CA LEU A 43 6.72 4.26 4.46
C LEU A 43 7.26 5.09 3.29
N LEU A 44 6.87 6.37 3.17
CA LEU A 44 7.40 7.28 2.16
C LEU A 44 8.92 7.43 2.29
N ILE A 45 9.43 7.61 3.52
CA ILE A 45 10.87 7.72 3.79
C ILE A 45 11.60 6.42 3.40
N ALA A 46 11.09 5.27 3.83
CA ALA A 46 11.71 3.99 3.55
C ALA A 46 11.77 3.66 2.05
N LEU A 47 10.74 4.05 1.27
CA LEU A 47 10.73 3.90 -0.18
C LEU A 47 11.77 4.81 -0.86
N VAL A 48 11.94 6.05 -0.40
CA VAL A 48 12.95 6.99 -0.94
C VAL A 48 14.37 6.49 -0.65
N GLU A 49 14.59 5.95 0.55
CA GLU A 49 15.89 5.41 0.96
C GLU A 49 16.15 3.98 0.42
N ASN A 50 15.21 3.42 -0.34
CA ASN A 50 15.25 2.05 -0.84
C ASN A 50 15.56 1.02 0.27
N ARG A 51 15.08 1.28 1.49
CA ARG A 51 15.26 0.39 2.63
C ARG A 51 14.25 -0.75 2.56
N PRO A 52 14.64 -1.98 2.92
CA PRO A 52 13.70 -3.09 3.03
C PRO A 52 12.65 -2.73 4.08
N LEU A 53 11.37 -2.84 3.70
CA LEU A 53 10.27 -2.66 4.63
C LEU A 53 10.16 -3.92 5.48
N HIS A 54 10.50 -3.81 6.76
CA HIS A 54 10.28 -4.88 7.72
C HIS A 54 8.80 -4.86 8.10
N VAL A 55 7.99 -5.58 7.32
CA VAL A 55 6.56 -5.72 7.61
C VAL A 55 6.42 -6.76 8.71
N ASN A 56 6.51 -6.34 9.98
CA ASN A 56 6.10 -7.19 11.09
C ASN A 56 4.56 -7.18 11.13
N ALA A 57 3.94 -8.10 10.40
CA ALA A 57 2.50 -8.31 10.44
C ALA A 57 2.14 -8.96 11.78
N ALA A 58 1.72 -8.14 12.74
CA ALA A 58 1.05 -8.57 13.97
C ALA A 58 -0.46 -8.57 13.76
#